data_AF-A0A959G0N1-F1
#
_entry.id   AF-A0A959G0N1-F1
#
_cell.length_a   1.000
_cell.length_b   1.000
_cell.length_c   1.000
_cell.angle_alpha   90.00
_cell.angle_beta   90.00
_cell.angle_gamma   90.00
#
_symmetry.space_group_name_H-M   'P 1'
#
loop_
_entity.id
_entity.type
_entity.pdbx_description
1 polymer ?
#
loop_
_entity_poly.entity_id
_entity_poly.type
_entity_poly.pdbx_seq_one_letter_code
_entity_poly.pdbx_strand_id
1 'polypeptide(L)'
;MQDPPKATTVPLSKKLMQGLEYLGFRLGVLLLAHLPFWLLYRISDGLAFLLARVIRYRRKVVLENLRQSFPERPEQEIRRIAGAFYRHLSDLLVEG
;
A
#
# COMPACT_ATOMS: atom_id res chain seq x y z
N MET A 1 -46.94 25.42 1.20
CA MET A 1 -47.12 24.11 0.53
C MET A 1 -45.82 23.86 -0.21
N GLN A 2 -44.93 23.02 0.34
CA GLN A 2 -43.66 22.69 -0.32
C GLN A 2 -43.98 21.75 -1.48
N ASP A 3 -43.48 22.06 -2.67
CA ASP A 3 -43.64 21.19 -3.83
C ASP A 3 -43.03 19.81 -3.53
N PRO A 4 -43.66 18.71 -3.99
CA PRO A 4 -43.11 17.38 -3.80
C PRO A 4 -41.71 17.28 -4.43
N PRO A 5 -40.77 16.53 -3.82
CA PRO A 5 -39.42 16.40 -4.34
C PRO A 5 -39.48 15.84 -5.76
N LYS A 6 -38.99 16.61 -6.74
CA LYS A 6 -38.92 16.16 -8.13
C LYS A 6 -38.07 14.89 -8.18
N ALA A 7 -38.67 13.78 -8.62
CA ALA A 7 -37.98 12.52 -8.82
C ALA A 7 -36.96 12.69 -9.96
N THR A 8 -35.73 13.06 -9.60
CA THR A 8 -34.63 13.19 -10.57
C THR A 8 -34.21 11.78 -10.99
N THR A 9 -34.82 11.29 -12.07
CA THR A 9 -34.46 10.00 -12.66
C THR A 9 -33.08 10.12 -13.30
N VAL A 10 -32.12 9.34 -12.80
CA VAL A 10 -30.75 9.33 -13.32
C VAL A 10 -30.78 8.79 -14.76
N PRO A 11 -30.19 9.48 -15.75
CA PRO A 11 -30.24 9.09 -17.15
C PRO A 11 -29.59 7.72 -17.40
N LEU A 12 -30.11 6.95 -18.37
CA LEU A 12 -29.66 5.59 -18.67
C LEU A 12 -28.16 5.50 -18.95
N SER A 13 -27.58 6.49 -19.65
CA SER A 13 -26.15 6.56 -19.91
C SER A 13 -25.30 6.57 -18.63
N LYS A 14 -25.75 7.26 -17.57
CA LYS A 14 -25.07 7.29 -16.28
C LYS A 14 -25.15 5.94 -15.55
N LYS A 15 -26.28 5.25 -15.63
CA LYS A 15 -26.41 3.90 -15.07
C LYS A 15 -25.49 2.90 -15.78
N LEU A 16 -25.35 3.01 -17.11
CA LEU A 16 -24.42 2.19 -17.89
C LEU A 16 -22.96 2.49 -17.54
N MET A 17 -22.57 3.76 -17.41
CA MET A 17 -21.22 4.15 -16.99
C MET A 17 -20.88 3.63 -15.59
N GLN A 18 -21.80 3.77 -14.63
CA GLN A 18 -21.62 3.21 -13.28
C GLN A 18 -21.51 1.68 -13.28
N GLY A 19 -22.27 1.00 -14.15
CA GLY A 19 -22.15 -0.45 -14.34
C GLY A 19 -20.79 -0.86 -14.90
N LEU A 20 -20.25 -0.09 -15.86
CA LEU A 20 -18.91 -0.31 -16.42
C LEU A 20 -17.81 -0.05 -15.38
N GLU A 21 -17.89 1.05 -14.63
CA GLU A 21 -16.97 1.34 -13.52
C GLU A 21 -16.98 0.23 -12.47
N TYR A 22 -18.18 -0.22 -12.06
CA TYR A 22 -18.34 -1.32 -11.13
C TYR A 22 -17.74 -2.63 -11.65
N LEU A 23 -17.99 -2.96 -12.93
CA LEU A 23 -17.44 -4.16 -13.55
C LEU A 23 -15.92 -4.08 -13.65
N GLY A 24 -15.37 -2.93 -14.06
CA GLY A 24 -13.93 -2.69 -14.10
C GLY A 24 -13.29 -2.82 -12.72
N PHE A 25 -13.90 -2.23 -11.70
CA PHE A 25 -13.45 -2.36 -10.32
C PHE A 25 -13.47 -3.83 -9.86
N ARG A 26 -14.58 -4.55 -10.10
CA ARG A 26 -14.68 -5.97 -9.74
C ARG A 26 -13.64 -6.83 -10.44
N LEU A 27 -13.42 -6.62 -11.73
CA LEU A 27 -12.40 -7.35 -12.49
C LEU A 27 -11.00 -7.05 -11.94
N GLY A 28 -10.70 -5.78 -11.62
CA GLY A 28 -9.43 -5.40 -10.99
C GLY A 28 -9.19 -6.10 -9.65
N VAL A 29 -10.21 -6.12 -8.78
CA VAL A 29 -10.14 -6.82 -7.48
C VAL A 29 -9.95 -8.32 -7.68
N LEU A 30 -10.66 -8.94 -8.64
CA LEU A 30 -10.52 -10.36 -8.93
C LEU A 30 -9.12 -10.72 -9.43
N LEU A 31 -8.52 -9.88 -10.28
CA LEU A 31 -7.15 -10.07 -10.76
C LEU A 31 -6.14 -10.00 -9.62
N LEU A 32 -6.28 -9.03 -8.71
CA LEU A 32 -5.44 -8.93 -7.52
C LEU A 32 -5.64 -10.12 -6.57
N ALA A 33 -6.88 -10.57 -6.39
CA ALA A 33 -7.20 -11.71 -5.53
C ALA A 33 -6.65 -13.06 -6.04
N HIS A 34 -6.46 -13.21 -7.35
CA HIS A 34 -5.88 -14.40 -7.96
C HIS A 34 -4.36 -14.29 -8.18
N LEU A 35 -3.73 -13.20 -7.73
CA LEU A 35 -2.30 -13.02 -7.89
C LEU A 35 -1.56 -14.07 -7.03
N PRO A 36 -0.60 -14.81 -7.60
CA PRO A 36 0.09 -15.84 -6.83
C PRO A 36 0.98 -15.22 -5.76
N PHE A 37 1.03 -15.85 -4.58
CA PHE A 37 1.78 -15.35 -3.41
C PHE A 37 3.24 -14.99 -3.71
N TRP A 38 3.93 -15.76 -4.57
CA TRP A 38 5.32 -15.45 -4.93
C TRP A 38 5.49 -14.08 -5.61
N LEU A 39 4.49 -13.62 -6.35
CA LEU A 39 4.52 -12.31 -7.01
C LEU A 39 4.26 -11.18 -6.01
N LEU A 40 3.36 -11.40 -5.04
CA LEU A 40 3.16 -10.48 -3.91
C LEU A 40 4.48 -10.28 -3.13
N TYR A 41 5.21 -11.36 -2.84
CA TYR A 41 6.53 -11.25 -2.19
C TYR A 41 7.56 -10.50 -3.05
N ARG A 42 7.54 -10.63 -4.38
CA ARG A 42 8.41 -9.83 -5.28
C ARG A 42 8.04 -8.34 -5.26
N ILE A 43 6.75 -8.02 -5.17
CA ILE A 43 6.28 -6.64 -5.01
C ILE A 43 6.77 -6.08 -3.67
N SER A 44 6.69 -6.87 -2.59
CA SER A 44 7.22 -6.49 -1.28
C SER A 44 8.72 -6.18 -1.32
N ASP A 45 9.53 -7.05 -1.94
CA ASP A 45 10.97 -6.81 -2.10
C ASP A 45 11.27 -5.50 -2.85
N GLY A 46 10.51 -5.23 -3.91
CA GLY A 46 10.61 -3.99 -4.68
C GLY A 46 10.22 -2.76 -3.86
N LEU A 47 9.15 -2.85 -3.08
CA LEU A 47 8.69 -1.81 -2.17
C LEU A 47 9.74 -1.53 -1.07
N ALA A 48 10.35 -2.58 -0.52
CA ALA A 48 11.40 -2.46 0.48
C ALA A 48 12.62 -1.72 -0.08
N PHE A 49 13.03 -2.04 -1.31
CA PHE A 49 14.09 -1.32 -1.99
C PHE A 49 13.74 0.15 -2.23
N LEU A 50 12.52 0.42 -2.70
CA LEU A 50 12.03 1.77 -2.97
C LEU A 50 12.03 2.62 -1.69
N LEU A 51 11.45 2.10 -0.62
CA LEU A 51 11.35 2.80 0.67
C LEU A 51 12.73 3.01 1.31
N ALA A 52 13.59 1.99 1.30
CA ALA A 52 14.89 2.05 1.97
C ALA A 52 15.93 2.90 1.22
N ARG A 53 15.96 2.81 -0.13
CA ARG A 53 17.08 3.34 -0.92
C ARG A 53 16.71 4.49 -1.85
N VAL A 54 15.56 4.42 -2.52
CA VAL A 54 15.16 5.42 -3.52
C VAL A 54 14.51 6.63 -2.82
N ILE A 55 13.42 6.39 -2.11
CA ILE A 55 12.65 7.42 -1.40
C ILE A 55 13.30 7.76 -0.05
N ARG A 56 13.97 6.77 0.58
CA ARG A 56 14.58 6.89 1.92
C ARG A 56 13.55 7.30 2.98
N TYR A 57 12.37 6.67 2.93
CA TYR A 57 11.21 7.02 3.74
C TYR A 57 11.53 7.00 5.24
N ARG A 58 11.38 8.15 5.92
CA ARG A 58 11.60 8.33 7.38
C ARG A 58 12.92 7.73 7.91
N ARG A 59 13.95 7.65 7.07
CA ARG A 59 15.21 6.98 7.39
C ARG A 59 15.90 7.55 8.63
N LYS A 60 15.82 8.87 8.85
CA LYS A 60 16.40 9.51 10.04
C LYS A 60 15.75 8.99 11.32
N VAL A 61 14.42 9.00 11.38
CA VAL A 61 13.64 8.55 12.55
C VAL A 61 13.89 7.07 12.84
N VAL A 62 13.89 6.22 11.81
CA VAL A 62 14.18 4.79 11.96
C VAL A 62 15.57 4.58 12.57
N LEU A 63 16.59 5.24 12.02
CA LEU A 63 17.97 5.09 12.54
C LEU A 63 18.13 5.67 13.94
N GLU A 64 17.49 6.80 14.25
CA GLU A 64 17.52 7.42 15.58
C GLU A 64 16.87 6.51 16.63
N ASN A 65 15.68 5.99 16.33
CA ASN A 65 15.00 5.03 17.20
C ASN A 65 15.83 3.77 17.42
N LEU A 66 16.46 3.23 16.36
CA LEU A 66 17.32 2.05 16.49
C LEU A 66 18.56 2.32 17.33
N ARG A 67 19.21 3.47 17.18
CA ARG A 67 20.36 3.86 18.01
C ARG A 67 19.98 4.04 19.48
N GLN A 68 18.79 4.56 19.74
CA GLN A 68 18.26 4.70 21.11
C GLN A 68 17.86 3.35 21.71
N SER A 69 17.32 2.45 20.89
CA SER A 69 16.88 1.11 21.34
C SER A 69 18.04 0.13 21.52
N PHE A 70 19.13 0.32 20.77
CA PHE A 70 20.30 -0.56 20.74
C PHE A 70 21.62 0.25 20.82
N PRO A 71 21.85 1.00 21.92
CA PRO A 71 22.98 1.91 22.02
C PRO A 71 24.35 1.21 22.01
N GLU A 72 24.42 -0.04 22.44
CA GLU A 72 25.64 -0.86 22.47
C GLU A 72 26.00 -1.49 21.12
N ARG A 73 25.13 -1.42 20.11
CA ARG A 73 25.35 -2.06 18.81
C ARG A 73 26.14 -1.15 17.87
N PRO A 74 27.05 -1.71 17.04
CA PRO A 74 27.78 -0.93 16.06
C PRO A 74 26.87 -0.38 14.96
N GLU A 75 27.23 0.78 14.40
CA GLU A 75 26.43 1.49 13.37
C GLU A 75 26.15 0.63 12.12
N GLN A 76 27.04 -0.31 11.76
CA GLN A 76 26.80 -1.25 10.67
C GLN A 76 25.62 -2.19 10.96
N GLU A 77 25.50 -2.63 12.21
CA GLU A 77 24.41 -3.51 12.65
C GLU A 77 23.10 -2.74 12.72
N ILE A 78 23.10 -1.50 13.22
CA ILE A 78 21.96 -0.59 13.16
C ILE A 78 21.43 -0.45 11.74
N ARG A 79 22.32 -0.27 10.75
CA ARG A 79 21.93 -0.17 9.33
C ARG A 79 21.37 -1.48 8.78
N ARG A 80 21.91 -2.63 9.22
CA ARG A 80 21.39 -3.96 8.84
C ARG A 80 19.99 -4.16 9.38
N ILE A 81 19.75 -3.80 10.64
CA ILE A 81 18.43 -3.87 11.29
C ILE A 81 17.45 -2.90 10.60
N ALA A 82 17.88 -1.68 10.28
CA ALA A 82 17.05 -0.74 9.51
C ALA A 82 16.63 -1.32 8.14
N GLY A 83 17.54 -2.02 7.44
CA GLY A 83 17.21 -2.72 6.21
C GLY A 83 16.19 -3.84 6.40
N ALA A 84 16.29 -4.60 7.50
CA ALA A 84 15.30 -5.61 7.86
C ALA A 84 13.94 -5.00 8.22
N PHE A 85 13.94 -3.87 8.91
CA PHE A 85 12.74 -3.08 9.21
C PHE A 85 11.98 -2.70 7.92
N TYR A 86 12.66 -2.20 6.88
CA TYR A 86 11.98 -1.83 5.64
C TYR A 86 11.44 -3.02 4.85
N ARG A 87 12.11 -4.18 4.89
CA ARG A 87 11.57 -5.42 4.33
C ARG A 87 10.29 -5.82 5.05
N HIS A 88 10.36 -5.92 6.38
CA HIS A 88 9.20 -6.28 7.19
C HIS A 88 8.04 -5.30 7.05
N LEU A 89 8.32 -3.99 7.01
CA LEU A 89 7.29 -2.97 6.75
C LEU A 89 6.63 -3.18 5.37
N SER A 90 7.41 -3.57 4.36
CA SER A 90 6.87 -3.82 3.02
C SER A 90 6.05 -5.10 2.98
N ASP A 91 6.47 -6.15 3.69
CA ASP A 91 5.69 -7.38 3.83
C ASP A 91 4.34 -7.07 4.47
N LEU A 92 4.32 -6.31 5.58
CA LEU A 92 3.09 -5.90 6.25
C LEU A 92 2.16 -5.05 5.36
N LEU A 93 2.71 -4.21 4.47
CA LEU A 93 1.92 -3.40 3.55
C LEU A 93 1.33 -4.20 2.39
N VAL A 94 1.91 -5.34 2.06
CA VAL A 94 1.45 -6.23 0.98
C VAL A 94 0.54 -7.34 1.52
N GLU A 95 0.81 -7.84 2.73
CA GLU A 95 0.02 -8.89 3.39
C GLU A 95 -1.24 -8.34 4.09
N GLY A 96 -1.22 -7.08 4.55
CA GLY A 96 -2.31 -6.43 5.28
C GLY A 96 -3.47 -5.96 4.40
#